data_AF-A0A4Y7PQW7-F1
#
_entry.id   AF-A0A4Y7PQW7-F1
#
_cell.length_a   1.000
_cell.length_b   1.000
_cell.length_c   1.000
_cell.angle_alpha   90.00
_cell.angle_beta   90.00
_cell.angle_gamma   90.00
#
_symmetry.space_group_name_H-M   'P 1'
#
loop_
_entity.id
_entity.type
_entity.pdbx_description
1 polymer ?
#
loop_
_entity_poly.entity_id
_entity_poly.type
_entity_poly.pdbx_seq_one_letter_code
_entity_poly.pdbx_strand_id
1 'polypeptide(L)'
;DIDICCIQEPYIDFLGNSRAPANWRTVYPPTRFTREIRTRSVILLSPQLATSNWIDLHINSPDITAIQLWGDFGTVTLVNLY
;
A
#
# COMPACT_ATOMS: atom_id res chain seq x y z
N ASP A 1 7.93 -17.29 1.65
CA ASP A 1 6.82 -16.55 1.02
C ASP A 1 6.67 -15.17 1.66
N ILE A 2 6.23 -14.18 0.89
CA ILE A 2 6.02 -12.80 1.34
C ILE A 2 4.57 -12.42 0.99
N ASP A 3 3.78 -12.07 2.01
CA ASP A 3 2.37 -11.68 1.84
C ASP A 3 2.18 -10.17 1.70
N ILE A 4 3.04 -9.39 2.35
CA ILE A 4 2.95 -7.93 2.41
C ILE A 4 4.37 -7.36 2.22
N CYS A 5 4.52 -6.36 1.36
CA CYS A 5 5.78 -5.67 1.14
C CYS A 5 5.59 -4.15 1.25
N CYS A 6 6.31 -3.53 2.19
CA CYS A 6 6.35 -2.09 2.37
C CYS A 6 7.51 -1.50 1.57
N ILE A 7 7.23 -0.50 0.74
CA ILE A 7 8.25 0.15 -0.10
C ILE A 7 8.27 1.65 0.19
N GLN A 8 9.46 2.16 0.46
CA GLN A 8 9.76 3.59 0.50
C GLN A 8 10.32 4.08 -0.84
N GLU A 9 10.03 5.34 -1.18
CA GLU A 9 10.43 6.00 -2.43
C GLU A 9 10.19 5.15 -3.70
N PRO A 10 8.98 4.58 -3.89
CA PRO A 10 8.72 3.75 -5.05
C PRO A 10 8.96 4.52 -6.36
N TYR A 11 9.45 3.82 -7.37
CA TYR A 11 9.39 4.34 -8.73
C TYR A 11 7.93 4.47 -9.15
N ILE A 12 7.50 5.68 -9.49
CA ILE A 12 6.16 5.98 -9.98
C ILE A 12 6.26 6.33 -11.47
N ASP A 13 5.51 5.63 -12.30
CA ASP A 13 5.47 5.87 -13.74
C ASP A 13 4.61 7.08 -14.12
N PHE A 14 4.58 7.40 -15.41
CA PHE A 14 3.83 8.54 -15.95
C PHE A 14 2.30 8.42 -15.79
N LEU A 15 1.78 7.23 -15.44
CA LEU A 15 0.37 6.99 -15.13
C LEU A 15 0.07 7.08 -13.63
N GLY A 16 1.07 7.38 -12.80
CA GLY A 16 0.94 7.45 -11.34
C GLY A 16 0.99 6.08 -10.66
N ASN A 17 1.50 5.04 -11.33
CA ASN A 17 1.58 3.69 -10.77
C ASN A 17 3.01 3.30 -10.41
N SER A 18 3.16 2.62 -9.28
CA SER A 18 4.32 1.82 -8.94
C SER A 18 4.36 0.52 -9.74
N ARG A 19 5.55 -0.07 -9.85
CA ARG A 19 5.74 -1.40 -10.42
C ARG A 19 5.55 -2.44 -9.32
N ALA A 20 4.53 -3.28 -9.47
CA ALA A 20 4.27 -4.43 -8.61
C ALA A 20 4.44 -5.73 -9.40
N PRO A 21 4.79 -6.87 -8.75
CA PRO A 21 4.75 -8.17 -9.38
C PRO A 21 3.32 -8.50 -9.88
N ALA A 22 3.22 -9.41 -10.84
CA ALA A 22 1.93 -9.78 -11.44
C ALA A 22 0.92 -10.20 -10.36
N ASN A 23 -0.32 -9.70 -10.46
CA ASN A 23 -1.45 -9.93 -9.54
C ASN A 23 -1.29 -9.38 -8.11
N TRP A 24 -0.19 -8.70 -7.79
CA TRP A 24 -0.07 -7.99 -6.52
C TRP A 24 -0.91 -6.71 -6.54
N ARG A 25 -1.58 -6.43 -5.43
CA ARG A 25 -2.34 -5.19 -5.25
C ARG A 25 -1.45 -4.14 -4.61
N THR A 26 -1.44 -2.93 -5.16
CA THR A 26 -0.70 -1.80 -4.56
C THR A 26 -1.66 -0.88 -3.84
N VAL A 27 -1.42 -0.65 -2.56
CA VAL A 27 -2.05 0.38 -1.75
C VAL A 27 -1.21 1.65 -1.87
N TYR A 28 -1.86 2.74 -2.25
CA TYR A 28 -1.24 4.05 -2.46
C TYR A 28 -1.80 5.04 -1.45
N PRO A 29 -1.05 6.12 -1.14
CA PRO A 29 -1.63 7.20 -0.39
C PRO A 29 -2.77 7.85 -1.19
N PRO A 30 -3.79 8.44 -0.53
CA PRO A 30 -4.88 9.15 -1.20
C PRO A 30 -4.39 10.29 -2.11
N THR A 31 -3.21 10.82 -1.83
CA THR A 31 -2.56 11.93 -2.54
C THR A 31 -1.92 11.53 -3.87
N ARG A 32 -1.97 10.25 -4.30
CA ARG A 32 -1.23 9.74 -5.48
C ARG A 32 -1.45 10.48 -6.80
N PHE A 33 -2.61 11.10 -6.99
CA PHE A 33 -2.96 11.83 -8.21
C PHE A 33 -2.82 13.34 -8.07
N THR A 34 -2.34 13.82 -6.93
CA THR A 34 -2.05 15.24 -6.74
C THR A 34 -0.71 15.55 -7.40
N ARG A 35 -0.75 16.27 -8.54
CA ARG A 35 0.41 16.55 -9.41
C ARG A 35 1.65 17.09 -8.72
N GLU A 36 1.49 17.84 -7.63
CA GLU A 36 2.58 18.48 -6.89
C GLU A 36 3.16 17.59 -5.79
N ILE A 37 2.51 16.46 -5.49
CA ILE A 37 2.86 15.61 -4.35
C ILE A 37 3.36 14.26 -4.85
N ARG A 38 4.65 14.00 -4.67
CA ARG A 38 5.26 12.72 -5.00
C ARG A 38 4.83 11.66 -3.98
N THR A 39 4.30 10.52 -4.42
CA THR A 39 4.12 9.34 -3.58
C THR A 39 5.47 8.83 -3.07
N ARG A 40 5.62 8.69 -1.74
CA ARG A 40 6.86 8.24 -1.09
C ARG A 40 6.71 6.93 -0.31
N SER A 41 5.49 6.43 -0.16
CA SER A 41 5.19 5.17 0.52
C SER A 41 4.13 4.38 -0.27
N VAL A 42 4.33 3.07 -0.43
CA VAL A 42 3.31 2.13 -0.93
C VAL A 42 3.37 0.81 -0.16
N ILE A 43 2.25 0.09 -0.10
CA ILE A 43 2.19 -1.30 0.39
C ILE A 43 1.76 -2.19 -0.77
N LEU A 44 2.52 -3.26 -1.04
CA LEU A 44 2.16 -4.31 -1.97
C LEU A 44 1.56 -5.49 -1.20
N LEU A 45 0.44 -6.01 -1.68
CA LEU A 45 -0.26 -7.15 -1.11
C LEU A 45 -0.28 -8.32 -2.09
N SER A 46 0.18 -9.47 -1.60
CA SER A 46 0.19 -10.73 -2.33
C SER A 46 -1.23 -11.13 -2.77
N PRO A 47 -1.40 -11.76 -3.94
CA PRO A 47 -2.69 -12.32 -4.36
C PRO A 47 -3.20 -13.42 -3.42
N GLN A 48 -2.34 -14.00 -2.58
CA GLN A 48 -2.73 -15.00 -1.56
C GLN A 48 -3.50 -14.37 -0.39
N LEU A 49 -3.37 -13.05 -0.17
CA LEU A 49 -4.11 -12.35 0.86
C LEU A 49 -5.57 -12.13 0.41
N ALA A 50 -6.51 -12.74 1.14
CA ALA A 50 -7.93 -12.58 0.90
C ALA A 50 -8.34 -11.10 1.00
N THR A 51 -9.00 -10.57 -0.04
CA THR A 51 -9.45 -9.16 -0.08
C THR A 51 -10.48 -8.83 0.98
N SER A 52 -11.17 -9.83 1.53
CA SER A 52 -12.12 -9.68 2.62
C SER A 52 -11.48 -9.48 3.98
N ASN A 53 -10.16 -9.61 4.10
CA ASN A 53 -9.45 -9.68 5.37
C ASN A 53 -8.54 -8.48 5.61
N TRP A 54 -8.70 -7.40 4.84
CA TRP A 54 -8.02 -6.14 5.07
C TRP A 54 -8.79 -4.95 4.49
N ILE A 55 -8.49 -3.76 5.01
CA ILE A 55 -8.93 -2.46 4.49
C ILE A 55 -7.75 -1.50 4.35
N ASP A 56 -7.87 -0.55 3.42
CA ASP A 56 -7.02 0.63 3.31
C ASP A 56 -7.42 1.67 4.36
N LEU A 57 -6.46 2.06 5.20
CA LEU A 57 -6.62 3.18 6.13
C LEU A 57 -6.13 4.46 5.45
N HIS A 58 -7.08 5.22 4.92
CA HIS A 58 -6.79 6.45 4.20
C HIS A 58 -6.18 7.51 5.12
N ILE A 59 -4.86 7.68 5.05
CA ILE A 59 -4.12 8.75 5.72
C ILE A 59 -3.69 9.76 4.66
N ASN A 60 -4.11 11.02 4.82
CA ASN A 60 -3.86 12.07 3.83
C ASN A 60 -2.42 12.60 3.91
N SER A 61 -1.46 11.76 3.54
CA SER A 61 -0.03 12.09 3.43
C SER A 61 0.60 11.24 2.34
N PRO A 62 1.48 11.79 1.48
CA PRO A 62 2.25 10.99 0.51
C PRO A 62 3.24 10.01 1.12
N ASP A 63 3.54 10.19 2.40
CA ASP A 63 4.59 9.47 3.14
C ASP A 63 4.03 8.26 3.88
N ILE A 64 2.71 8.15 3.91
CA ILE A 64 2.02 7.18 4.74
C ILE A 64 1.10 6.36 3.86
N THR A 65 1.31 5.06 3.92
CA THR A 65 0.29 4.09 3.52
C THR A 65 -0.01 3.21 4.72
N ALA A 66 -1.28 2.91 4.93
CA ALA A 66 -1.69 2.12 6.06
C ALA A 66 -2.81 1.16 5.66
N ILE A 67 -2.79 -0.01 6.27
CA ILE A 67 -3.86 -0.99 6.15
C ILE A 67 -4.21 -1.52 7.54
N GLN A 68 -5.42 -2.02 7.68
CA GLN A 68 -5.79 -2.87 8.79
C GLN A 68 -6.19 -4.22 8.23
N LEU A 69 -5.67 -5.29 8.82
CA LEU A 69 -5.95 -6.66 8.43
C LEU A 69 -6.42 -7.47 9.64
N TRP A 70 -7.21 -8.51 9.38
CA TRP A 70 -7.77 -9.36 10.43
C TRP A 70 -7.81 -10.84 10.02
N GLY A 71 -7.74 -11.71 11.02
CA GLY A 71 -7.85 -13.16 10.88
C GLY A 71 -7.82 -13.85 12.24
N ASP A 72 -7.47 -15.14 12.25
CA ASP A 72 -7.34 -15.92 13.50
C ASP A 72 -6.26 -15.39 14.44
N PHE A 73 -5.34 -14.56 13.90
CA PHE A 73 -4.32 -13.83 14.65
C PHE A 73 -4.84 -12.51 15.27
N GLY A 74 -6.14 -12.23 15.17
CA GLY A 74 -6.75 -10.98 15.60
C GLY A 74 -6.62 -9.88 14.56
N THR A 75 -6.60 -8.62 15.01
CA THR A 75 -6.53 -7.43 14.15
C THR A 75 -5.14 -6.80 14.22
N VAL A 76 -4.54 -6.56 13.06
CA VAL A 76 -3.24 -5.89 12.92
C VAL A 76 -3.43 -4.62 12.11
N THR A 77 -2.97 -3.50 12.64
CA THR A 77 -2.81 -2.25 11.88
C THR A 77 -1.36 -2.14 11.44
N LEU A 78 -1.14 -2.03 10.13
CA LEU A 78 0.17 -1.83 9.54
C LEU A 78 0.25 -0.41 8.98
N VAL A 79 1.27 0.33 9.39
CA VAL A 79 1.55 1.68 8.92
C VAL A 79 2.95 1.71 8.32
N ASN A 80 3.03 1.97 7.02
CA ASN A 80 4.29 2.17 6.30
C ASN A 80 4.57 3.67 6.19
N LEU A 81 5.59 4.13 6.91
CA LEU A 81 6.03 5.52 6.97
C LEU A 81 7.39 5.66 6.25
N TYR A 82 7.48 6.64 5.36
CA TYR A 82 8.74 7.12 4.78
C TYR A 82 9.39 8.17 5.70
#